data_AF-X1KCN6-F1
#
_entry.id   AF-X1KCN6-F1
#
_cell.length_a   1.000
_cell.length_b   1.000
_cell.length_c   1.000
_cell.angle_alpha   90.00
_cell.angle_beta   90.00
_cell.angle_gamma   90.00
#
_symmetry.space_group_name_H-M   'P 1'
#
loop_
_entity.id
_entity.type
_entity.pdbx_description
1 polymer ?
#
loop_
_entity_poly.entity_id
_entity_poly.type
_entity_poly.pdbx_seq_one_letter_code
_entity_poly.pdbx_strand_id
1 'polypeptide(L)' 'MYIGLGCKDVSVEYSVNGTDYTTLGTTHEFARAPGAPDYAHNTTVDFSGAAASYVRLTANSNWGGILNQYGLSEV' A
#
# COMPACT_ATOMS: atom_id res chain seq x y z
N MET A 1 -7.92 1.41 21.25
CA MET A 1 -7.91 2.65 20.44
C MET A 1 -7.17 2.35 19.14
N TYR A 2 -7.87 2.28 18.01
CA TYR A 2 -7.31 1.94 16.68
C TYR A 2 -7.18 3.19 15.80
N ILE A 3 -6.58 4.26 16.33
CA ILE A 3 -6.47 5.52 15.60
C ILE A 3 -5.05 5.64 15.04
N GLY A 4 -4.90 5.61 13.72
CA GLY A 4 -3.64 5.97 13.02
C GLY A 4 -2.84 4.85 12.36
N LEU A 5 -3.32 3.61 12.30
CA LEU A 5 -2.50 2.51 11.80
C LEU A 5 -2.50 2.32 10.28
N GLY A 6 -3.34 3.01 9.52
CA GLY A 6 -3.40 2.84 8.06
C GLY A 6 -2.05 3.13 7.42
N CYS A 7 -1.60 2.28 6.49
CA CYS A 7 -0.45 2.56 5.64
C CYS A 7 -0.63 3.92 4.97
N LYS A 8 0.42 4.74 4.96
CA LYS A 8 0.43 6.04 4.29
C LYS A 8 1.42 6.01 3.14
N ASP A 9 2.72 6.11 3.41
CA ASP A 9 3.74 6.09 2.36
C ASP A 9 4.15 4.65 2.05
N VAL A 10 3.88 4.17 0.85
CA VAL A 10 4.11 2.77 0.43
C VAL A 10 4.97 2.70 -0.82
N SER A 11 6.07 1.95 -0.77
CA SER A 11 6.81 1.57 -1.97
C SER A 11 6.17 0.32 -2.56
N VAL A 12 5.88 0.37 -3.86
CA VAL A 12 5.27 -0.75 -4.59
C VAL A 12 6.32 -1.34 -5.53
N GLU A 13 6.53 -2.65 -5.42
CA GLU A 13 7.44 -3.39 -6.30
C GLU A 13 6.71 -4.60 -6.88
N TYR A 14 7.09 -5.01 -8.08
CA TYR A 14 6.42 -6.09 -8.78
C TYR A 14 7.39 -7.00 -9.51
N SER A 15 6.96 -8.25 -9.72
CA SER A 15 7.77 -9.29 -10.32
C SER A 15 6.91 -10.31 -11.07
N VAL A 16 7.48 -10.91 -12.11
CA VAL A 16 6.88 -12.06 -12.81
C VAL A 16 7.34 -13.41 -12.23
N ASN A 17 8.46 -13.43 -11.52
CA ASN A 17 9.11 -14.65 -11.02
C ASN A 17 9.20 -14.72 -9.48
N GLY A 18 8.89 -13.63 -8.78
CA GLY A 18 8.86 -13.56 -7.33
C GLY A 18 10.24 -13.40 -6.67
N THR A 19 11.32 -13.28 -7.46
CA THR A 19 12.70 -13.07 -6.99
C THR A 19 13.26 -11.72 -7.43
N ASP A 20 13.08 -11.37 -8.70
CA ASP A 20 13.57 -10.11 -9.28
C ASP A 20 12.43 -9.09 -9.29
N TYR A 21 12.57 -8.05 -8.47
CA TYR A 21 11.55 -7.02 -8.31
C TYR A 21 11.94 -5.73 -9.01
N THR A 22 10.96 -5.12 -9.67
CA THR A 22 11.06 -3.77 -10.24
C THR A 22 10.20 -2.83 -9.41
N THR A 23 10.75 -1.68 -9.00
CA THR A 23 9.99 -0.65 -8.31
C THR A 23 9.02 0.04 -9.27
N LEU A 24 7.76 0.14 -8.88
CA LEU A 24 6.73 0.85 -9.64
C LEU A 24 6.79 2.34 -9.32
N GLY A 25 7.55 3.09 -10.12
CA GLY A 25 7.67 4.54 -9.99
C GLY A 25 8.30 4.96 -8.67
N THR A 26 7.64 5.88 -7.96
CA THR A 26 8.07 6.41 -6.66
C THR A 26 7.23 5.85 -5.52
N THR A 27 7.44 6.34 -4.30
CA THR A 27 6.53 6.11 -3.17
C THR A 27 5.11 6.56 -3.53
N HIS A 28 4.13 5.75 -3.14
CA HIS A 28 2.70 6.00 -3.30
C HIS A 28 2.09 6.37 -1.95
N GLU A 29 1.26 7.41 -1.90
CA GLU A 29 0.49 7.73 -0.69
C GLU A 29 -0.86 7.02 -0.74
N PHE A 30 -1.14 6.17 0.24
CA PHE A 30 -2.43 5.52 0.42
C PHE A 30 -3.33 6.42 1.27
N ALA A 31 -4.50 6.76 0.72
CA ALA A 31 -5.45 7.62 1.39
C ALA A 31 -5.98 6.96 2.67
N ARG A 32 -6.13 7.77 3.73
CA ARG A 32 -6.65 7.29 5.02
C ARG A 32 -8.10 6.84 4.89
N ALA A 33 -8.37 5.58 5.21
CA ALA A 33 -9.74 5.06 5.26
C ALA A 33 -10.58 5.76 6.36
N PRO A 34 -11.88 6.02 6.12
CA PRO A 34 -12.76 6.70 7.06
C PRO A 34 -13.20 5.82 8.25
N GLY A 35 -12.92 4.51 8.22
CA GLY A 35 -13.34 3.56 9.26
C GLY A 35 -14.83 3.21 9.24
N ALA A 36 -15.51 3.42 8.11
CA ALA A 36 -16.90 3.05 7.90
C ALA A 36 -17.00 1.66 7.24
N PRO A 37 -18.06 0.87 7.56
CA PRO A 37 -18.38 -0.32 6.78
C PRO A 37 -18.69 0.05 5.32
N ASP A 38 -18.47 -0.89 4.40
CA ASP A 38 -18.80 -0.77 2.97
C ASP A 38 -18.07 0.34 2.20
N TYR A 39 -16.87 0.73 2.67
CA TYR A 39 -16.04 1.70 1.98
C TYR A 39 -15.41 1.11 0.71
N ALA A 40 -15.66 1.74 -0.44
CA ALA A 40 -14.97 1.42 -1.69
C ALA A 40 -13.47 1.76 -1.61
N HIS A 41 -12.64 1.08 -2.40
CA HIS A 41 -11.20 1.38 -2.50
C HIS A 41 -10.98 2.87 -2.81
N ASN A 42 -9.95 3.45 -2.21
CA ASN A 42 -9.71 4.90 -2.25
C ASN A 42 -8.39 5.29 -2.88
N THR A 43 -7.58 4.30 -3.20
CA THR A 43 -6.28 4.45 -3.83
C THR A 43 -6.20 3.41 -4.92
N THR A 44 -5.94 3.85 -6.15
CA THR A 44 -5.67 2.97 -7.29
C THR A 44 -4.22 3.20 -7.70
N VAL A 45 -3.42 2.12 -7.67
CA VAL A 45 -2.05 2.14 -8.18
C VAL A 45 -2.05 1.45 -9.53
N ASP A 46 -1.88 2.23 -10.60
CA ASP A 46 -1.86 1.70 -11.96
C ASP A 46 -0.47 1.17 -12.34
N PHE A 47 -0.44 -0.06 -12.82
CA PHE A 47 0.77 -0.74 -13.30
C PHE A 47 1.06 -0.44 -14.77
N SER A 48 0.21 0.34 -15.44
CA SER A 48 0.35 0.76 -16.84
C SER A 48 0.52 -0.43 -17.81
N GLY A 49 -0.12 -1.55 -17.52
CA GLY A 49 -0.05 -2.78 -18.31
C GLY A 49 1.19 -3.66 -18.06
N ALA A 50 2.00 -3.37 -17.04
CA ALA A 50 3.12 -4.23 -16.66
C ALA A 50 2.65 -5.62 -16.22
N ALA A 51 3.33 -6.66 -16.72
CA ALA A 51 3.10 -8.02 -16.27
C ALA A 51 3.61 -8.20 -14.83
N ALA A 52 2.73 -8.61 -13.93
CA ALA A 52 3.05 -8.89 -12.54
C ALA A 52 2.34 -10.16 -12.08
N SER A 53 3.11 -11.07 -11.50
CA SER A 53 2.62 -12.27 -10.81
C SER A 53 2.75 -12.13 -9.29
N TYR A 54 3.63 -11.22 -8.85
CA TYR A 54 3.93 -10.94 -7.46
C TYR A 54 3.99 -9.43 -7.25
N VAL A 55 3.37 -8.96 -6.17
CA VAL A 55 3.42 -7.57 -5.72
C VAL A 55 3.94 -7.54 -4.30
N ARG A 56 4.92 -6.67 -4.05
CA ARG A 56 5.47 -6.39 -2.72
C ARG A 56 5.12 -4.96 -2.35
N LEU A 57 4.51 -4.82 -1.18
CA LEU A 57 4.20 -3.53 -0.58
C LEU A 57 5.12 -3.32 0.62
N THR A 58 5.90 -2.25 0.59
CA THR A 58 6.74 -1.83 1.72
C THR A 58 6.12 -0.58 2.34
N ALA A 59 5.52 -0.72 3.52
CA ALA A 59 4.96 0.40 4.27
C ALA A 59 6.09 1.18 4.97
N ASN A 60 6.33 2.40 4.52
CA ASN A 60 7.36 3.30 5.04
C ASN A 60 6.83 4.20 6.17
N SER A 61 5.53 4.49 6.17
CA SER A 61 4.89 5.32 7.20
C SER A 61 3.40 4.99 7.38
N ASN A 62 2.82 5.49 8.46
CA ASN A 62 1.39 5.37 8.76
C ASN A 62 0.82 6.72 9.20
N TRP A 63 -0.50 6.82 9.20
CA TRP A 63 -1.23 8.04 9.57
C TRP A 63 -1.15 8.42 11.07
N GLY A 64 -0.55 7.58 11.92
CA GLY A 64 -0.41 7.77 13.36
C GLY A 64 0.98 8.26 13.78
N GLY A 65 2.02 8.02 12.98
CA GLY A 65 3.37 8.60 13.10
C GLY A 65 4.18 8.25 14.36
N ILE A 66 3.61 7.53 15.33
CA ILE A 66 4.23 7.27 16.65
C ILE A 66 4.64 5.81 16.82
N LEU A 67 3.88 4.87 16.24
CA LEU A 67 4.14 3.44 16.35
C LEU A 67 4.50 2.87 14.99
N ASN A 68 5.43 1.91 14.96
CA ASN A 68 5.75 1.11 13.77
C ASN A 68 4.71 -0.01 13.60
N GLN A 69 3.44 0.37 13.48
CA GLN A 69 2.33 -0.54 13.26
C GLN A 69 1.51 -0.07 12.08
N TYR A 70 1.21 -1.01 11.18
CA TYR A 70 0.61 -0.75 9.88
C TYR A 70 -0.59 -1.67 9.69
N GLY A 71 -1.66 -1.12 9.13
CA GLY A 71 -2.91 -1.80 8.84
C GLY A 71 -3.31 -1.55 7.39
N LEU A 72 -3.69 -2.63 6.72
CA LEU A 72 -4.22 -2.63 5.37
C LEU A 72 -5.35 -3.64 5.34
N SER A 73 -6.57 -3.18 5.04
CA SER A 73 -7.77 -4.02 5.17
C SER A 73 -7.95 -4.95 3.97
N GLU A 74 -7.61 -4.50 2.78
CA GLU A 74 -7.75 -5.23 1.52
C GLU A 74 -6.73 -4.71 0.50
N VAL A 75 -6.37 -5.56 -0.47
CA VAL A 75 -5.45 -5.28 -1.60
C VAL A 75 -5.99 -5.93 -2.86
#